data_AF-A0A960T182-F1
#
_entry.id   AF-A0A960T182-F1
#
_cell.length_a   1.000
_cell.length_b   1.000
_cell.length_c   1.000
_cell.angle_alpha   90.00
_cell.angle_beta   90.00
_cell.angle_gamma   90.00
#
_symmetry.space_group_name_H-M   'P 1'
#
loop_
_entity.id
_entity.type
_entity.pdbx_description
1 polymer ?
#
loop_
_entity_poly.entity_id
_entity_poly.type
_entity_poly.pdbx_seq_one_letter_code
_entity_poly.pdbx_strand_id
1 'polypeptide(L)' 'ERGAQPEVFRSVFSSLWWAVTTLTTVGYGDSYPVTLGGRIFTFFVLMIGLGVVAIPSGIVAAALAKVREGETKSGMED' A
#
# COMPACT_ATOMS: atom_id res chain seq x y z
N GLU A 1 -21.08 3.90 3.01
CA GLU A 1 -20.83 3.49 1.61
C GLU A 1 -21.98 2.77 0.96
N ARG A 2 -22.42 1.56 1.37
CA ARG A 2 -23.51 0.84 0.68
C ARG A 2 -24.81 1.66 0.49
N GLY A 3 -25.21 2.46 1.48
CA GLY A 3 -26.38 3.36 1.34
C GLY A 3 -26.14 4.59 0.45
N ALA A 4 -24.89 5.04 0.31
CA ALA A 4 -24.53 6.19 -0.52
C ALA A 4 -24.18 5.79 -1.97
N GLN A 5 -23.67 4.56 -2.17
CA GLN A 5 -23.23 4.01 -3.43
C GLN A 5 -23.59 2.51 -3.52
N PRO A 6 -24.88 2.17 -3.64
CA PRO A 6 -25.35 0.78 -3.58
C PRO A 6 -24.88 -0.09 -4.74
N GLU A 7 -24.68 0.49 -5.93
CA GLU A 7 -24.17 -0.24 -7.10
C GLU A 7 -22.67 -0.53 -7.00
N VAL A 8 -21.89 0.41 -6.47
CA VAL A 8 -20.43 0.29 -6.31
C VAL A 8 -20.08 -0.62 -5.13
N PHE A 9 -20.74 -0.45 -3.99
CA PHE A 9 -20.54 -1.26 -2.77
C PHE A 9 -21.67 -2.26 -2.55
N ARG A 10 -21.99 -3.03 -3.61
CA ARG A 10 -23.12 -3.99 -3.63
C ARG A 10 -22.88 -5.23 -2.77
N SER A 11 -21.64 -5.67 -2.68
CA SER A 11 -21.24 -6.90 -1.99
C SER A 11 -19.93 -6.76 -1.23
N VAL A 12 -19.62 -7.74 -0.39
CA VAL A 12 -18.32 -7.84 0.30
C VAL A 12 -17.19 -7.96 -0.73
N PHE A 13 -17.39 -8.70 -1.83
CA PHE A 13 -16.39 -8.85 -2.88
C PHE A 13 -16.09 -7.54 -3.62
N SER A 14 -17.12 -6.72 -3.87
CA SER A 14 -16.93 -5.38 -4.45
C SER A 14 -16.13 -4.46 -3.51
N SER A 15 -16.34 -4.62 -2.20
CA SER A 15 -15.57 -3.89 -1.18
C SER A 15 -14.13 -4.39 -1.07
N LEU A 16 -13.92 -5.70 -1.25
CA LEU A 16 -12.58 -6.30 -1.28
C LEU A 16 -11.81 -5.84 -2.51
N TRP A 17 -12.44 -5.76 -3.68
CA TRP A 17 -11.82 -5.22 -4.90
C TRP A 17 -11.33 -3.78 -4.70
N TRP A 18 -12.18 -2.93 -4.12
CA TRP A 18 -11.78 -1.59 -3.72
C TRP A 18 -10.59 -1.59 -2.76
N ALA A 19 -10.61 -2.44 -1.73
CA ALA A 19 -9.54 -2.51 -0.75
C ALA A 19 -8.22 -2.93 -1.40
N VAL A 20 -8.24 -3.94 -2.28
CA VAL A 20 -7.05 -4.42 -3.00
C VAL A 20 -6.48 -3.32 -3.89
N THR A 21 -7.29 -2.73 -4.78
CA THR A 21 -6.83 -1.70 -5.73
C THR A 21 -6.34 -0.43 -5.02
N THR A 22 -6.93 -0.09 -3.88
CA THR A 22 -6.51 1.05 -3.06
C THR A 22 -5.21 0.77 -2.30
N LEU A 23 -5.10 -0.40 -1.65
CA LEU A 23 -3.90 -0.78 -0.88
C LEU A 23 -2.68 -1.00 -1.75
N THR A 24 -2.88 -1.51 -2.97
CA THR A 24 -1.80 -1.64 -3.95
C THR A 24 -1.49 -0.34 -4.69
N THR A 25 -2.17 0.76 -4.35
CA THR A 25 -2.01 2.10 -4.96
C THR A 25 -2.35 2.15 -6.46
N VAL A 26 -3.02 1.13 -7.01
CA VAL A 26 -3.44 1.10 -8.42
C VAL A 26 -4.56 2.10 -8.68
N GLY A 27 -5.62 2.07 -7.84
CA GLY A 27 -6.66 3.10 -7.82
C GLY A 27 -7.32 3.42 -9.16
N TYR A 28 -7.95 2.43 -9.81
CA TYR A 28 -8.63 2.64 -11.11
C TYR A 28 -9.73 3.72 -11.08
N GLY A 29 -10.26 4.06 -9.90
CA GLY A 29 -11.28 5.10 -9.71
C GLY A 29 -12.72 4.63 -9.96
N ASP A 30 -12.90 3.34 -10.24
CA ASP A 30 -14.19 2.66 -10.39
C ASP A 30 -14.95 2.50 -9.07
N SER A 31 -14.22 2.44 -7.95
CA SER A 31 -14.80 2.35 -6.61
C SER A 31 -13.96 3.15 -5.61
N TYR A 32 -14.59 4.00 -4.81
CA TYR A 32 -13.97 4.74 -3.71
C TYR A 32 -15.02 5.28 -2.72
N PRO A 33 -14.71 5.38 -1.41
CA PRO A 33 -15.65 5.92 -0.44
C PRO A 33 -15.95 7.40 -0.65
N VAL A 34 -17.23 7.76 -0.66
CA VAL A 34 -17.68 9.16 -0.83
C VAL A 34 -18.17 9.78 0.47
N THR A 35 -18.55 8.97 1.46
CA THR A 35 -18.97 9.51 2.76
C THR A 35 -17.77 9.96 3.59
N LEU A 36 -17.99 10.93 4.47
CA LEU A 36 -16.95 11.42 5.37
C LEU A 36 -16.35 10.28 6.22
N GLY A 37 -17.19 9.44 6.81
CA GLY A 37 -16.74 8.28 7.59
C GLY A 37 -15.95 7.28 6.75
N GLY A 38 -16.38 7.01 5.51
CA GLY A 38 -15.65 6.13 4.59
C GLY A 38 -14.28 6.67 4.19
N ARG A 39 -14.16 7.98 3.97
CA ARG A 39 -12.88 8.65 3.68
C ARG A 39 -11.92 8.61 4.88
N ILE A 40 -12.42 8.90 6.09
CA ILE A 40 -11.62 8.81 7.33
C ILE A 40 -11.15 7.36 7.56
N PHE A 41 -12.02 6.37 7.37
CA PHE A 41 -11.64 4.97 7.47
C PHE A 41 -10.53 4.59 6.46
N THR A 42 -10.70 5.01 5.21
CA THR A 42 -9.70 4.78 4.14
C THR A 42 -8.34 5.37 4.49
N PHE A 43 -8.31 6.56 5.09
CA PHE A 43 -7.08 7.21 5.52
C PHE A 43 -6.28 6.32 6.50
N PHE A 44 -6.94 5.77 7.53
CA PHE A 44 -6.27 4.88 8.48
C PHE A 44 -5.83 3.56 7.85
N VAL A 45 -6.64 2.99 6.96
CA VAL A 45 -6.28 1.77 6.21
C VAL A 45 -5.02 2.00 5.39
N LEU A 46 -4.90 3.15 4.70
CA LEU A 46 -3.71 3.50 3.92
C LEU A 46 -2.47 3.72 4.80
N MET A 47 -2.60 4.39 5.95
CA MET A 47 -1.49 4.55 6.89
C MET A 47 -0.92 3.20 7.34
N ILE A 48 -1.78 2.25 7.68
CA ILE A 48 -1.37 0.90 8.09
C ILE A 48 -0.80 0.13 6.88
N GLY A 49 -1.47 0.18 5.73
CA GLY A 49 -1.05 -0.52 4.52
C GLY A 49 0.34 -0.10 4.03
N LEU A 50 0.62 1.20 4.00
CA LEU A 50 1.94 1.72 3.65
C LEU A 50 3.01 1.31 4.66
N GLY A 51 2.68 1.28 5.96
CA GLY A 51 3.58 0.77 7.00
C GLY A 51 3.95 -0.70 6.79
N VAL A 52 3.00 -1.54 6.38
CA VAL A 52 3.25 -2.96 6.08
C VAL A 52 4.16 -3.12 4.86
N VAL A 53 3.95 -2.34 3.79
CA VAL A 53 4.79 -2.39 2.57
C VAL A 53 6.21 -1.86 2.84
N ALA A 54 6.37 -0.89 3.74
CA ALA A 54 7.67 -0.31 4.07
C ALA A 54 8.65 -1.33 4.69
N ILE A 55 8.16 -2.33 5.44
CA ILE A 55 8.99 -3.33 6.12
C ILE A 55 9.81 -4.19 5.13
N PRO A 56 9.20 -4.94 4.20
CA PRO A 56 9.97 -5.75 3.24
C PRO A 56 10.85 -4.89 2.34
N SER A 57 10.38 -3.71 1.90
CA SER A 57 11.19 -2.76 1.14
C SER A 57 12.43 -2.31 1.91
N GLY A 58 12.29 -2.01 3.21
CA GLY A 58 13.40 -1.64 4.09
C GLY A 58 14.43 -2.76 4.26
N ILE A 59 13.97 -4.01 4.41
CA ILE A 59 14.86 -5.19 4.49
C ILE A 59 15.69 -5.34 3.22
N VAL A 60 15.04 -5.25 2.04
CA VAL A 60 15.74 -5.35 0.75
C VAL A 60 16.74 -4.20 0.58
N ALA A 61 16.35 -2.97 0.91
CA ALA A 61 17.23 -1.82 0.83
C ALA A 61 18.47 -1.98 1.74
N ALA A 62 18.29 -2.47 2.97
CA ALA A 62 19.39 -2.73 3.90
C ALA A 62 20.32 -3.84 3.39
N ALA A 63 19.77 -4.89 2.78
CA ALA A 63 20.57 -5.95 2.17
C ALA A 63 21.44 -5.42 1.01
N LEU A 64 20.86 -4.59 0.13
CA LEU A 64 21.59 -3.97 -0.98
C LEU A 64 22.66 -2.99 -0.49
N ALA A 65 22.37 -2.20 0.55
CA ALA A 65 23.35 -1.29 1.15
C ALA A 65 24.57 -2.05 1.70
N LYS A 66 24.34 -3.18 2.38
CA LYS A 66 25.42 -4.03 2.91
C LYS A 66 26.31 -4.62 1.81
N VAL A 67 25.73 -5.03 0.68
CA VAL A 67 26.50 -5.52 -0.48
C VAL A 67 27.42 -4.41 -1.03
N ARG A 68 26.88 -3.20 -1.21
CA ARG A 68 27.64 -2.05 -1.72
C ARG A 68 28.79 -1.63 -0.79
N GLU A 69 28.60 -1.70 0.52
CA GLU A 69 29.67 -1.46 1.49
C GLU A 69 30.80 -2.49 1.38
N GLY A 70 30.48 -3.76 1.08
CA GLY A 70 31.46 -4.81 0.85
C GLY A 70 32.31 -4.56 -0.41
N GLU A 71 31.68 -4.19 -1.52
CA GLU A 71 32.38 -3.84 -2.77
C GLU A 71 33.31 -2.64 -2.59
N THR A 72 32.87 -1.62 -1.83
CA THR A 72 33.67 -0.41 -1.58
C THR A 72 34.94 -0.73 -0.77
N LYS A 73 34.88 -1.66 0.17
CA LYS A 73 36.05 -2.06 0.99
C LYS A 73 37.03 -2.91 0.19
N SER A 74 36.55 -3.85 -0.61
CA SER A 74 37.40 -4.71 -1.45
C SER A 74 38.24 -3.89 -2.44
N GLY A 75 37.63 -2.93 -3.15
CA GLY A 75 38.36 -2.10 -4.10
C GLY A 75 39.29 -1.06 -3.45
N MET A 76 39.36 -1.01 -2.12
CA MET A 76 40.30 -0.17 -1.36
C MET A 76 41.46 -0.98 -0.77
N GLU A 77 41.35 -2.32 -0.77
CA GLU A 77 42.38 -3.27 -0.38
C GLU A 77 43.19 -3.80 -1.58
N ASP A 78 42.69 -3.60 -2.82
CA ASP A 78 43.36 -3.84 -4.11
C ASP A 78 44.24 -2.64 -4.54
#